data_AF-A0A3G2R6Y5-F1
#
_entry.id   AF-A0A3G2R6Y5-F1
#
_cell.length_a   1.000
_cell.length_b   1.000
_cell.length_c   1.000
_cell.angle_alpha   90.00
_cell.angle_beta   90.00
_cell.angle_gamma   90.00
#
_symmetry.space_group_name_H-M   'P 1'
#
loop_
_entity.id
_entity.type
_entity.pdbx_description
1 polymer ?
#
loop_
_entity_poly.entity_id
_entity_poly.type
_entity_poly.pdbx_seq_one_letter_code
_entity_poly.pdbx_strand_id
1 'polypeptide(L)'
;MLVEIELFTQMAVSINYGDELSMKVNYNGKILEEGISRDSFEFSGTVLGGKRLAAIGRERRYTYGDLTGIFEADPGKGVNLLFIDPEDDIKLIIETNIWLDPGRMVQDLSLKVFSENRMRDIPLNRPDVKIDWPGRGKFIVDIGDFIRELNSERCKI
;
A
#
# COMPACT_ATOMS: atom_id res chain seq x y z
N MET A 1 -4.35 7.85 15.81
CA MET A 1 -5.14 6.77 15.19
C MET A 1 -4.15 5.83 14.55
N LEU A 2 -4.20 4.53 14.89
CA LEU A 2 -3.33 3.55 14.27
C LEU A 2 -3.92 3.15 12.92
N VAL A 3 -3.16 3.35 11.85
CA VAL A 3 -3.59 3.06 10.47
C VAL A 3 -2.63 2.08 9.83
N GLU A 4 -3.15 0.95 9.36
CA GLU A 4 -2.41 0.02 8.51
C GLU A 4 -2.80 0.28 7.05
N ILE A 5 -1.81 0.23 6.17
CA ILE A 5 -2.01 0.44 4.74
C ILE A 5 -1.36 -0.72 4.00
N GLU A 6 -2.14 -1.34 3.13
CA GLU A 6 -1.76 -2.57 2.45
C GLU A 6 -2.14 -2.49 0.97
N LEU A 7 -1.28 -3.02 0.11
CA LEU A 7 -1.55 -3.20 -1.30
C LEU A 7 -2.05 -4.62 -1.53
N PHE A 8 -3.22 -4.73 -2.12
CA PHE A 8 -3.81 -5.99 -2.54
C PHE A 8 -3.85 -6.06 -4.06
N THR A 9 -3.65 -7.25 -4.58
CA THR A 9 -3.83 -7.52 -6.00
C THR A 9 -5.33 -7.59 -6.32
N GLN A 10 -5.78 -6.93 -7.39
CA GLN A 10 -7.11 -7.10 -7.97
C GLN A 10 -7.11 -8.22 -9.01
N MET A 11 -6.04 -8.29 -9.79
CA MET A 11 -5.78 -9.31 -10.81
C MET A 11 -4.55 -10.13 -10.44
N ALA A 12 -4.30 -11.21 -11.17
CA ALA A 12 -3.07 -11.97 -10.97
C ALA A 12 -1.84 -11.13 -11.39
N VAL A 13 -0.88 -10.98 -10.48
CA VAL A 13 0.34 -10.20 -10.71
C VAL A 13 1.53 -11.15 -10.77
N SER A 14 2.28 -11.11 -11.87
CA SER A 14 3.55 -11.82 -11.98
C SER A 14 4.64 -11.09 -11.21
N ILE A 15 5.35 -11.84 -10.37
CA ILE A 15 6.52 -11.38 -9.63
C ILE A 15 7.73 -12.15 -10.15
N ASN A 16 8.83 -11.45 -10.37
CA ASN A 16 10.10 -12.00 -10.80
C ASN A 16 11.10 -11.99 -9.64
N TYR A 17 12.06 -12.89 -9.71
CA TYR A 17 13.22 -12.84 -8.84
C TYR A 17 13.91 -11.48 -8.94
N GLY A 18 14.10 -10.82 -7.80
CA GLY A 18 14.70 -9.49 -7.70
C GLY A 18 13.69 -8.34 -7.78
N ASP A 19 12.40 -8.63 -7.84
CA ASP A 19 11.39 -7.59 -7.69
C ASP A 19 11.43 -7.02 -6.27
N GLU A 20 11.23 -5.71 -6.17
CA GLU A 20 11.21 -4.95 -4.93
C GLU A 20 10.01 -4.01 -4.93
N LEU A 21 9.45 -3.78 -3.74
CA LEU A 21 8.39 -2.82 -3.51
C LEU A 21 8.62 -2.17 -2.15
N SER A 22 8.67 -0.84 -2.13
CA SER A 22 8.73 -0.05 -0.90
C SER A 22 7.54 0.88 -0.80
N MET A 23 7.04 1.08 0.41
CA MET A 23 5.95 1.99 0.70
C MET A 23 6.39 2.98 1.79
N LYS A 24 5.96 4.23 1.68
CA LYS A 24 6.25 5.27 2.68
C LYS A 24 5.02 6.16 2.84
N VAL A 25 4.65 6.46 4.08
CA VAL A 25 3.59 7.44 4.35
C VAL A 25 4.24 8.81 4.44
N ASN A 26 3.81 9.74 3.59
CA ASN A 26 4.14 11.15 3.69
C ASN A 26 2.95 11.87 4.34
N TYR A 27 3.22 12.59 5.42
CA TYR A 27 2.27 13.38 6.17
C TYR A 27 2.78 14.82 6.27
N ASN A 28 2.08 15.75 5.62
CA ASN A 28 2.44 17.16 5.54
C ASN A 28 3.90 17.41 5.11
N GLY A 29 4.34 16.70 4.07
CA GLY A 29 5.68 16.81 3.51
C GLY A 29 6.77 16.02 4.26
N LYS A 30 6.44 15.37 5.38
CA LYS A 30 7.38 14.56 6.17
C LYS A 30 7.10 13.07 6.01
N ILE A 31 8.14 12.27 5.90
CA ILE A 31 8.01 10.80 5.91
C ILE A 31 7.82 10.34 7.36
N LEU A 32 6.82 9.49 7.58
CA LEU A 32 6.63 8.80 8.86
C LEU A 32 7.50 7.54 8.86
N GLU A 33 8.54 7.54 9.70
CA GLU A 33 9.56 6.50 9.75
C GLU A 33 8.97 5.12 10.08
N GLU A 34 7.99 5.07 10.98
CA GLU A 34 7.26 3.85 11.33
C GLU A 34 6.43 3.29 10.17
N GLY A 35 6.15 4.09 9.14
CA GLY A 35 5.41 3.71 7.94
C GLY A 35 6.26 3.26 6.78
N ILE A 36 7.60 3.32 6.92
CA ILE A 36 8.51 2.86 5.88
C ILE A 36 8.44 1.34 5.80
N SER A 37 8.28 0.83 4.59
CA SER A 37 8.41 -0.59 4.31
C SER A 37 9.26 -0.88 3.08
N ARG A 38 9.79 -2.10 3.04
CA ARG A 38 10.52 -2.65 1.90
C ARG A 38 10.30 -4.16 1.84
N ASP A 39 9.72 -4.60 0.74
CA ASP A 39 9.52 -6.00 0.41
C ASP A 39 10.42 -6.36 -0.78
N SER A 40 11.17 -7.45 -0.63
CA SER A 40 12.01 -8.02 -1.68
C SER A 40 11.56 -9.45 -1.99
N PHE A 41 11.45 -9.76 -3.27
CA PHE A 41 10.97 -11.06 -3.76
C PHE A 41 12.13 -11.83 -4.40
N GLU A 42 12.59 -12.88 -3.71
CA GLU A 42 13.65 -13.78 -4.18
C GLU A 42 13.08 -15.09 -4.76
N PHE A 43 11.96 -14.95 -5.46
CA PHE A 43 11.33 -16.02 -6.21
C PHE A 43 10.62 -15.42 -7.43
N SER A 44 10.43 -16.25 -8.46
CA SER A 44 9.52 -15.92 -9.55
C SER A 44 8.22 -16.70 -9.39
N GLY A 45 7.08 -16.04 -9.58
CA GLY A 45 5.76 -16.63 -9.39
C GLY A 45 4.62 -15.71 -9.79
N THR A 46 3.40 -16.11 -9.43
CA THR A 46 2.21 -15.28 -9.65
C THR A 46 1.45 -15.15 -8.34
N VAL A 47 1.23 -13.91 -7.92
CA VAL A 47 0.37 -13.56 -6.79
C VAL A 47 -1.06 -13.50 -7.32
N LEU A 48 -1.95 -14.31 -6.77
CA LEU A 48 -3.34 -14.40 -7.23
C LEU A 48 -4.13 -13.16 -6.81
N GLY A 49 -5.14 -12.79 -7.60
CA GLY A 49 -6.06 -11.70 -7.24
C GLY A 49 -6.71 -11.90 -5.86
N GLY A 50 -6.90 -10.80 -5.15
CA GLY A 50 -7.38 -10.75 -3.78
C GLY A 50 -6.30 -11.00 -2.72
N LYS A 51 -5.03 -11.17 -3.12
CA LYS A 51 -3.91 -11.40 -2.18
C LYS A 51 -3.12 -10.15 -1.90
N ARG A 52 -2.69 -10.00 -0.65
CA ARG A 52 -1.78 -8.93 -0.21
C ARG A 52 -0.44 -9.10 -0.90
N LEU A 53 0.04 -8.01 -1.48
CA LEU A 53 1.33 -7.94 -2.12
C LEU A 53 2.36 -7.22 -1.26
N ALA A 54 1.95 -6.15 -0.57
CA ALA A 54 2.81 -5.37 0.27
C ALA A 54 2.03 -4.65 1.38
N ALA A 55 2.73 -4.22 2.42
CA ALA A 55 2.15 -3.43 3.50
C ALA A 55 3.19 -2.48 4.12
N ILE A 56 2.73 -1.45 4.83
CA ILE A 56 3.60 -0.46 5.50
C ILE A 56 4.22 -0.96 6.81
N GLY A 57 5.30 -0.29 7.23
CA GLY A 57 5.90 -0.44 8.57
C GLY A 57 6.64 -1.75 8.80
N ARG A 58 7.12 -2.40 7.73
CA ARG A 58 7.89 -3.64 7.82
C ARG A 58 8.92 -3.77 6.71
N GLU A 59 9.99 -4.51 7.00
CA GLU A 59 10.93 -4.96 5.98
C GLU A 59 10.85 -6.47 5.89
N ARG A 60 10.64 -7.01 4.69
CA ARG A 60 10.52 -8.44 4.47
C ARG A 60 11.23 -8.90 3.21
N ARG A 61 11.92 -10.04 3.34
CA ARG A 61 12.51 -10.78 2.25
C ARG A 61 11.73 -12.08 2.09
N TYR A 62 11.06 -12.23 0.96
CA TYR A 62 10.32 -13.44 0.62
C TYR A 62 11.15 -14.33 -0.28
N THR A 63 11.17 -15.61 0.04
CA THR A 63 11.92 -16.65 -0.67
C THR A 63 10.98 -17.78 -1.06
N TYR A 64 11.50 -18.78 -1.79
CA TYR A 64 10.74 -20.02 -2.03
C TYR A 64 10.30 -20.74 -0.74
N GLY A 65 10.98 -20.52 0.38
CA GLY A 65 10.57 -21.07 1.68
C GLY A 65 9.26 -20.46 2.21
N ASP A 66 8.94 -19.22 1.81
CA ASP A 66 7.69 -18.55 2.16
C ASP A 66 6.53 -19.00 1.25
N LEU A 67 6.82 -19.71 0.15
CA LEU A 67 5.83 -20.31 -0.76
C LEU A 67 5.34 -21.67 -0.27
N THR A 68 4.69 -21.71 0.89
CA THR A 68 4.08 -22.95 1.42
C THR A 68 2.72 -23.30 0.79
N GLY A 69 2.30 -22.54 -0.23
CA GLY A 69 1.00 -22.66 -0.90
C GLY A 69 0.71 -21.43 -1.76
N ILE A 70 -0.50 -20.87 -1.62
CA ILE A 70 -0.83 -19.59 -2.26
C ILE A 70 -0.06 -18.49 -1.52
N PHE A 71 0.78 -17.76 -2.25
CA PHE A 71 1.53 -16.65 -1.69
C PHE A 71 0.60 -15.51 -1.24
N GLU A 72 0.88 -14.97 -0.07
CA GLU A 72 0.32 -13.74 0.43
C GLU A 72 1.36 -13.05 1.31
N ALA A 73 1.59 -11.77 1.09
CA ALA A 73 2.53 -11.00 1.89
C ALA A 73 2.02 -10.82 3.34
N ASP A 74 2.97 -10.58 4.25
CA ASP A 74 2.72 -10.37 5.67
C ASP A 74 1.92 -9.06 5.89
N PRO A 75 1.09 -8.99 6.94
CA PRO A 75 0.36 -7.78 7.30
C PRO A 75 1.25 -6.60 7.66
N GLY A 76 0.70 -5.38 7.54
CA GLY A 76 1.35 -4.16 8.01
C GLY A 76 1.41 -4.06 9.54
N LYS A 77 2.29 -3.20 10.06
CA LYS A 77 2.41 -2.95 11.51
C LYS A 77 1.66 -1.71 12.02
N GLY A 78 1.12 -0.91 11.10
CA GLY A 78 0.37 0.29 11.39
C GLY A 78 1.25 1.50 11.70
N VAL A 79 0.72 2.69 11.42
CA VAL A 79 1.36 3.99 11.63
C VAL A 79 0.44 4.85 12.46
N ASN A 80 0.98 5.61 13.42
CA ASN A 80 0.16 6.42 14.29
C ASN A 80 -0.01 7.83 13.75
N LEU A 81 -1.20 8.13 13.22
CA LEU A 81 -1.62 9.47 12.83
C LEU A 81 -2.30 10.14 14.01
N LEU A 82 -1.54 10.94 14.77
CA LEU A 82 -1.99 11.49 16.06
C LEU A 82 -3.16 12.47 15.93
N PHE A 83 -3.11 13.34 14.94
CA PHE A 83 -4.14 14.32 14.62
C PHE A 83 -4.37 14.26 13.11
N ILE A 84 -5.63 14.35 12.68
CA ILE A 84 -5.99 14.35 11.27
C ILE A 84 -6.91 15.55 11.09
N ASP A 85 -6.33 16.64 10.59
CA ASP A 85 -7.03 17.86 10.25
C ASP A 85 -7.54 17.79 8.79
N PRO A 86 -8.61 18.55 8.45
CA PRO A 86 -9.13 18.59 7.08
C PRO A 86 -8.10 19.05 6.04
N GLU A 87 -7.12 19.86 6.45
CA GLU A 87 -6.09 20.44 5.58
C GLU A 87 -4.85 19.54 5.44
N ASP A 88 -4.78 18.43 6.18
CA ASP A 88 -3.60 17.56 6.16
C ASP A 88 -3.41 16.90 4.79
N ASP A 89 -2.18 17.00 4.27
CA ASP A 89 -1.74 16.29 3.08
C ASP A 89 -1.20 14.92 3.48
N ILE A 90 -1.90 13.85 3.11
CA ILE A 90 -1.51 12.47 3.44
C ILE A 90 -1.38 11.67 2.16
N LYS A 91 -0.15 11.26 1.87
CA LYS A 91 0.19 10.55 0.63
C LYS A 91 0.89 9.24 0.93
N LEU A 92 0.62 8.24 0.10
CA LEU A 92 1.39 7.01 0.05
C LEU A 92 2.35 7.07 -1.12
N ILE A 93 3.64 6.97 -0.84
CA ILE A 93 4.68 6.84 -1.86
C ILE A 93 4.94 5.34 -2.04
N ILE A 94 4.84 4.86 -3.28
CA ILE A 94 5.14 3.50 -3.68
C ILE A 94 6.33 3.56 -4.64
N GLU A 95 7.41 2.83 -4.33
CA GLU A 95 8.58 2.70 -5.22
C GLU A 95 8.83 1.22 -5.50
N THR A 96 8.84 0.83 -6.77
CA THR A 96 8.90 -0.57 -7.21
C THR A 96 9.49 -0.71 -8.61
N ASN A 97 10.02 -1.89 -8.93
CA ASN A 97 10.41 -2.28 -10.29
C ASN A 97 9.38 -3.20 -10.98
N ILE A 98 8.29 -3.59 -10.30
CA ILE A 98 7.24 -4.47 -10.85
C ILE A 98 6.43 -3.74 -11.93
N TRP A 99 6.02 -2.50 -11.64
CA TRP A 99 5.33 -1.61 -12.58
C TRP A 99 6.18 -0.40 -12.90
N LEU A 100 6.31 -0.09 -14.19
CA LEU A 100 7.10 1.06 -14.64
C LEU A 100 6.22 2.26 -15.02
N ASP A 101 4.93 2.04 -15.24
CA ASP A 101 3.92 3.04 -15.60
C ASP A 101 2.62 2.81 -14.80
N PRO A 102 1.81 3.86 -14.58
CA PRO A 102 0.64 3.75 -13.73
C PRO A 102 -0.50 2.96 -14.38
N GLY A 103 -0.55 2.87 -15.71
CA GLY A 103 -1.67 2.27 -16.43
C GLY A 103 -1.91 0.81 -16.06
N ARG A 104 -0.83 0.03 -15.90
CA ARG A 104 -0.92 -1.35 -15.38
C ARG A 104 -1.14 -1.40 -13.88
N MET A 105 -0.37 -0.62 -13.11
CA MET A 105 -0.43 -0.64 -11.65
C MET A 105 -1.85 -0.42 -11.12
N VAL A 106 -2.59 0.54 -11.68
CA VAL A 106 -3.94 0.87 -11.19
C VAL A 106 -4.97 -0.23 -11.47
N GLN A 107 -4.77 -1.02 -12.52
CA GLN A 107 -5.64 -2.18 -12.82
C GLN A 107 -5.31 -3.36 -11.90
N ASP A 108 -4.03 -3.52 -11.58
CA ASP A 108 -3.55 -4.67 -10.84
C ASP A 108 -3.74 -4.53 -9.33
N LEU A 109 -3.87 -3.31 -8.79
CA LEU A 109 -3.81 -3.07 -7.35
C LEU A 109 -5.04 -2.36 -6.77
N SER A 110 -5.40 -2.74 -5.55
CA SER A 110 -6.25 -1.95 -4.65
C SER A 110 -5.47 -1.61 -3.38
N LEU A 111 -5.83 -0.49 -2.78
CA LEU A 111 -5.34 -0.06 -1.48
C LEU A 111 -6.35 -0.47 -0.41
N LYS A 112 -5.90 -1.17 0.62
CA LYS A 112 -6.70 -1.39 1.82
C LYS A 112 -6.13 -0.58 2.97
N VAL A 113 -6.99 0.22 3.58
CA VAL A 113 -6.66 1.02 4.75
C VAL A 113 -7.45 0.46 5.93
N PHE A 114 -6.73 0.03 6.96
CA PHE A 114 -7.31 -0.51 8.18
C PHE A 114 -7.08 0.45 9.34
N SER A 115 -8.07 0.57 10.22
CA SER A 115 -7.94 1.30 11.47
C SER A 115 -8.85 0.65 12.50
N GLU A 116 -8.25 0.16 13.59
CA GLU A 116 -8.96 -0.56 14.65
C GLU A 116 -9.79 -1.74 14.07
N ASN A 117 -11.12 -1.65 14.09
CA ASN A 117 -12.03 -2.69 13.56
C ASN A 117 -12.64 -2.33 12.20
N ARG A 118 -12.08 -1.34 11.49
CA ARG A 118 -12.62 -0.85 10.23
C ARG A 118 -11.61 -1.04 9.11
N MET A 119 -12.15 -1.25 7.91
CA MET A 119 -11.37 -1.42 6.70
C MET A 119 -12.08 -0.72 5.55
N ARG A 120 -11.29 -0.03 4.72
CA ARG A 120 -11.73 0.50 3.44
C ARG A 120 -10.89 -0.12 2.32
N ASP A 121 -11.56 -0.66 1.32
CA ASP A 121 -10.96 -1.19 0.09
C ASP A 121 -11.16 -0.16 -1.04
N ILE A 122 -10.05 0.27 -1.61
CA ILE A 122 -9.98 1.39 -2.56
C ILE A 122 -9.23 0.89 -3.80
N PRO A 123 -9.95 0.39 -4.83
CA PRO A 123 -9.35 0.09 -6.13
C PRO A 123 -8.64 1.32 -6.70
N LEU A 124 -7.39 1.15 -7.15
CA LEU A 124 -6.59 2.28 -7.63
C LEU A 124 -7.04 2.81 -9.00
N ASN A 125 -7.84 2.04 -9.74
CA ASN A 125 -8.43 2.45 -11.02
C ASN A 125 -9.70 3.31 -10.86
N ARG A 126 -10.11 3.63 -9.63
CA ARG A 126 -11.25 4.54 -9.40
C ARG A 126 -10.93 5.96 -9.86
N PRO A 127 -11.91 6.69 -10.42
CA PRO A 127 -11.68 8.04 -10.96
C PRO A 127 -11.38 9.10 -9.88
N ASP A 128 -11.75 8.84 -8.62
CA ASP A 128 -11.51 9.74 -7.49
C ASP A 128 -10.15 9.50 -6.80
N VAL A 129 -9.41 8.45 -7.18
CA VAL A 129 -8.06 8.19 -6.66
C VAL A 129 -7.05 9.00 -7.47
N LYS A 130 -6.38 9.95 -6.81
CA LYS A 130 -5.34 10.78 -7.43
C LYS A 130 -3.98 10.10 -7.28
N ILE A 131 -3.29 9.92 -8.41
CA ILE A 131 -1.96 9.30 -8.44
C ILE A 131 -1.02 10.20 -9.24
N ASP A 132 -0.01 10.75 -8.56
CA ASP A 132 1.09 11.44 -9.22
C ASP A 132 2.14 10.40 -9.66
N TRP A 133 2.65 10.57 -10.89
CA TRP A 133 3.68 9.72 -11.46
C TRP A 133 4.96 10.54 -11.75
N PRO A 134 5.81 10.76 -10.73
CA PRO A 134 7.04 11.55 -10.89
C PRO A 134 8.11 10.86 -11.75
N GLY A 135 8.03 9.54 -11.95
CA GLY A 135 8.99 8.79 -12.73
C GLY A 135 8.75 7.29 -12.71
N ARG A 136 9.48 6.56 -13.56
CA ARG A 136 9.32 5.09 -13.70
C ARG A 136 9.45 4.40 -12.34
N GLY A 137 8.50 3.53 -12.04
CA GLY A 137 8.51 2.76 -10.79
C GLY A 137 8.22 3.56 -9.53
N LYS A 138 7.81 4.83 -9.64
CA LYS A 138 7.51 5.68 -8.49
C LYS A 138 6.13 6.30 -8.62
N PHE A 139 5.28 6.04 -7.64
CA PHE A 139 3.89 6.46 -7.63
C PHE A 139 3.59 7.14 -6.30
N ILE A 140 2.79 8.20 -6.32
CA ILE A 140 2.36 8.90 -5.12
C ILE A 140 0.84 8.93 -5.14
N VAL A 141 0.21 8.18 -4.24
CA VAL A 141 -1.25 8.08 -4.12
C VAL A 141 -1.71 9.03 -3.03
N ASP A 142 -2.66 9.91 -3.35
CA ASP A 142 -3.37 10.71 -2.34
C ASP A 142 -4.33 9.80 -1.57
N ILE A 143 -4.11 9.71 -0.25
CA ILE A 143 -4.89 8.85 0.64
C ILE A 143 -5.57 9.62 1.77
N GLY A 144 -5.46 10.95 1.77
CA GLY A 144 -5.94 11.80 2.86
C GLY A 144 -7.44 11.68 3.08
N ASP A 145 -8.22 11.71 2.00
CA ASP A 145 -9.69 11.61 2.07
C ASP A 145 -10.13 10.26 2.64
N PHE A 146 -9.50 9.16 2.22
CA PHE A 146 -9.82 7.81 2.73
C PHE A 146 -9.50 7.64 4.22
N ILE A 147 -8.38 8.21 4.67
CA ILE A 147 -8.00 8.21 6.09
C ILE A 147 -8.97 9.09 6.90
N ARG A 148 -9.34 10.26 6.38
CA ARG A 148 -10.30 11.17 7.03
C ARG A 148 -11.68 10.54 7.15
N GLU A 149 -12.16 9.88 6.10
CA GLU A 149 -13.42 9.14 6.12
C GLU A 149 -13.41 8.10 7.24
N LEU A 150 -12.38 7.24 7.28
CA LEU A 150 -12.19 6.24 8.35
C LEU A 150 -12.19 6.85 9.76
N ASN A 151 -11.50 7.97 9.97
CA ASN A 151 -11.46 8.66 11.26
C ASN A 151 -12.82 9.31 11.61
N SER A 152 -13.51 9.91 10.63
CA SER A 152 -14.78 10.59 10.86
C SER A 152 -15.86 9.62 11.33
N GLU A 153 -15.86 8.40 10.78
CA GLU A 153 -16.81 7.38 11.20
C GLU A 153 -16.51 6.85 12.61
N ARG A 154 -15.26 6.98 13.10
CA ARG A 154 -14.88 6.68 14.48
C ARG A 154 -15.51 7.67 15.46
N CYS A 155 -15.54 8.96 15.12
CA CYS A 155 -16.09 10.02 15.97
C CYS A 155 -17.62 10.08 16.02
N LYS A 156 -18.34 9.26 15.24
CA LYS A 156 -19.81 9.19 15.20
C LYS A 156 -20.42 8.23 16.24
N ILE A 157 -19.64 7.75 17.21
CA ILE A 157 -20.07 6.85 18.30
C ILE A 157 -20.35 7.69 19.54
#